data_AF-A0A4Q3CAN7-F1
#
_entry.id   AF-A0A4Q3CAN7-F1
#
_cell.length_a   1.000
_cell.length_b   1.000
_cell.length_c   1.000
_cell.angle_alpha   90.00
_cell.angle_beta   90.00
_cell.angle_gamma   90.00
#
_symmetry.space_group_name_H-M   'P 1'
#
loop_
_entity.id
_entity.type
_entity.pdbx_description
1 polymer ?
#
loop_
_entity_poly.entity_id
_entity_poly.type
_entity_poly.pdbx_seq_one_letter_code
_entity_poly.pdbx_strand_id
1 'polypeptide(L)' 'CKPNCEPNIWRGRVFIHATRNIKPGEELGYDYGEEYFAAYIGDNCRCAGCAPKDAKAVNKVVVKA' A
#
# COMPACT_ATOMS: atom_id res chain seq x y z
N CYS A 1 3.39 4.24 -6.05
CA CYS A 1 2.63 3.30 -5.17
C CYS A 1 2.53 1.91 -5.80
N LYS A 2 2.31 0.85 -5.00
CA LYS A 2 2.05 -0.53 -5.48
C LYS A 2 1.01 -1.21 -4.57
N PRO A 3 -0.27 -0.78 -4.62
CA PRO A 3 -1.33 -1.35 -3.79
C PRO A 3 -1.63 -2.82 -4.14
N ASN A 4 -2.26 -3.55 -3.23
CA ASN A 4 -2.75 -4.93 -3.43
C ASN A 4 -4.28 -5.02 -3.56
N CYS A 5 -4.97 -3.89 -3.45
CA CYS A 5 -6.40 -3.76 -3.60
C CYS A 5 -6.79 -2.60 -4.51
N GLU A 6 -8.00 -2.67 -5.07
CA GLU A 6 -8.67 -1.60 -5.81
C GLU A 6 -10.02 -1.26 -5.14
N PRO A 7 -10.40 0.03 -5.06
CA PRO A 7 -11.71 0.43 -4.57
C PRO A 7 -12.74 0.42 -5.71
N ASN A 8 -13.87 -0.24 -5.50
CA ASN A 8 -15.00 -0.26 -6.41
C ASN A 8 -16.24 0.34 -5.72
N ILE A 9 -16.82 1.37 -6.33
CA ILE A 9 -18.02 2.03 -5.79
C ILE A 9 -19.25 1.44 -6.45
N TRP A 10 -20.05 0.71 -5.69
CA TRP A 10 -21.31 0.15 -6.16
C TRP A 10 -22.48 0.60 -5.27
N ARG A 11 -23.46 1.27 -5.90
CA ARG A 11 -24.67 1.81 -5.23
C ARG A 11 -24.35 2.63 -3.97
N GLY A 12 -23.34 3.50 -4.05
CA GLY A 12 -22.93 4.39 -2.95
C GLY A 12 -22.14 3.70 -1.83
N ARG A 13 -21.74 2.43 -2.01
CA ARG A 13 -20.85 1.72 -1.08
C ARG A 13 -19.51 1.45 -1.74
N VAL A 14 -18.43 1.62 -0.98
CA VAL A 14 -17.08 1.30 -1.42
C VAL A 14 -16.75 -0.14 -1.03
N PHE A 15 -16.39 -0.94 -2.01
CA PHE A 15 -15.90 -2.30 -1.84
C PHE A 15 -14.42 -2.32 -2.17
N ILE A 16 -13.63 -3.03 -1.37
CA ILE A 16 -12.19 -3.17 -1.58
C ILE A 16 -11.94 -4.56 -2.18
N HIS A 17 -11.56 -4.61 -3.44
CA HIS A 17 -11.31 -5.85 -4.17
C HIS A 17 -9.80 -6.14 -4.19
N ALA A 18 -9.40 -7.37 -3.92
CA ALA A 18 -8.00 -7.77 -4.02
C ALA A 18 -7.59 -7.96 -5.48
N THR A 19 -6.47 -7.37 -5.89
CA THR A 19 -5.91 -7.52 -7.26
C THR A 19 -4.96 -8.70 -7.38
N ARG A 20 -4.60 -9.32 -6.25
CA ARG A 20 -3.79 -10.54 -6.13
C ARG A 20 -4.12 -11.27 -4.84
N ASN A 21 -3.55 -12.46 -4.65
CA ASN A 21 -3.61 -13.17 -3.37
C ASN A 21 -2.89 -12.37 -2.27
N ILE A 22 -3.55 -12.26 -1.11
CA ILE A 22 -3.09 -11.50 0.07
C ILE A 22 -2.89 -12.49 1.22
N LYS A 23 -1.72 -12.43 1.86
CA LYS A 23 -1.42 -13.32 2.99
C LYS A 23 -2.04 -12.79 4.29
N PRO A 24 -2.40 -13.65 5.25
CA PRO A 24 -2.81 -13.21 6.57
C PRO A 24 -1.76 -12.29 7.22
N GLY A 25 -2.21 -11.15 7.74
CA GLY A 25 -1.33 -10.14 8.36
C GLY A 25 -0.68 -9.16 7.38
N GLU A 26 -0.90 -9.30 6.07
CA GLU A 26 -0.51 -8.28 5.10
C GLU A 26 -1.49 -7.09 5.14
N GLU A 27 -0.96 -5.87 5.08
CA GLU A 27 -1.77 -4.64 5.04
C GLU A 27 -2.52 -4.53 3.70
N LEU A 28 -3.81 -4.16 3.75
CA LEU A 28 -4.61 -3.85 2.57
C LEU A 28 -4.37 -2.41 2.14
N GLY A 29 -3.80 -2.21 0.95
CA GLY A 29 -3.53 -0.90 0.40
C GLY A 29 -4.24 -0.71 -0.94
N TYR A 30 -4.80 0.48 -1.17
CA TYR A 30 -5.41 0.89 -2.43
C TYR A 30 -4.94 2.30 -2.84
N ASP A 31 -5.15 2.65 -4.10
CA ASP A 31 -4.78 3.97 -4.63
C ASP A 31 -5.86 5.02 -4.31
N TYR A 32 -5.45 6.17 -3.76
CA TYR A 32 -6.37 7.26 -3.40
C TYR A 32 -6.76 8.16 -4.60
N GLY A 33 -6.15 7.95 -5.77
CA GLY A 33 -6.32 8.78 -6.95
C GLY A 33 -5.33 9.94 -7.01
N GLU A 34 -5.02 10.37 -8.23
CA GLU A 34 -4.02 11.41 -8.51
C GLU A 34 -4.41 12.77 -7.92
N GLU A 35 -5.69 13.14 -7.96
CA GLU A 35 -6.18 14.41 -7.43
C GLU A 35 -6.01 14.51 -5.91
N TYR A 36 -6.37 13.44 -5.19
CA TYR A 36 -6.19 13.38 -3.73
C TYR A 36 -4.71 13.33 -3.38
N PHE A 37 -3.93 12.57 -4.15
CA PHE A 37 -2.48 12.49 -3.98
C PHE A 37 -1.84 13.88 -4.11
N ALA A 38 -2.15 14.62 -5.17
CA ALA A 38 -1.59 15.94 -5.41
C ALA A 38 -2.02 16.97 -4.36
N ALA A 39 -3.28 16.94 -3.93
CA ALA A 39 -3.82 17.92 -2.99
C ALA A 39 -3.35 17.69 -1.54
N TYR A 40 -3.18 16.44 -1.11
CA TYR A 40 -3.02 16.11 0.31
C TYR A 40 -1.76 15.30 0.66
N ILE A 41 -1.16 14.58 -0.29
CA ILE A 41 -0.03 13.69 -0.02
C ILE A 41 1.27 14.26 -0.59
N GLY A 42 1.28 14.57 -1.89
CA GLY A 42 2.46 15.01 -2.64
C GLY A 42 3.65 14.08 -2.41
N ASP A 43 4.81 14.67 -2.12
CA ASP A 43 6.06 13.92 -1.91
C ASP A 43 6.12 13.16 -0.57
N ASN A 44 5.08 13.27 0.26
CA ASN A 44 5.04 12.64 1.59
C ASN A 44 4.38 11.25 1.58
N CYS A 45 4.33 10.56 0.44
CA CYS A 45 3.76 9.22 0.37
C CYS A 45 4.58 8.21 1.20
N ARG A 46 3.92 7.60 2.19
CA ARG A 46 4.53 6.63 3.12
C ARG A 46 4.14 5.18 2.86
N CYS A 47 3.56 4.87 1.70
CA CYS A 47 3.26 3.47 1.37
C CYS A 47 4.55 2.64 1.29
N ALA A 48 4.45 1.32 1.49
CA ALA A 48 5.61 0.43 1.47
C ALA A 48 6.45 0.49 0.17
N GLY A 49 5.86 0.96 -0.94
CA GLY A 49 6.55 1.16 -2.21
C GLY A 49 7.26 2.51 -2.38
N CYS A 50 6.90 3.53 -1.58
CA CYS A 50 7.42 4.91 -1.70
C CYS A 50 8.23 5.35 -0.48
N ALA A 51 7.95 4.81 0.70
CA ALA A 51 8.71 5.11 1.91
C ALA A 51 10.20 4.77 1.70
N PRO A 52 11.13 5.57 2.25
CA PRO A 52 12.55 5.27 2.19
C PRO A 52 12.77 3.89 2.81
N LYS A 53 13.43 3.01 2.06
CA LYS A 53 13.77 1.69 2.56
C LYS A 53 14.86 1.85 3.62
N ASP A 54 14.49 1.80 4.88
CA ASP A 54 15.44 1.78 5.97
C ASP A 54 16.42 0.60 5.76
N ALA A 55 17.72 0.90 5.65
CA ALA A 55 18.78 -0.08 5.48
C ALA A 55 18.85 -1.14 6.61
N LYS A 56 18.06 -0.99 7.68
CA LYS A 56 18.04 -1.87 8.85
C LYS A 56 17.05 -3.05 8.77
N ALA A 57 16.07 -3.05 7.86
CA ALA A 57 15.11 -4.15 7.76
C ALA A 57 15.68 -5.42 7.10
N VAL A 58 16.74 -5.28 6.28
CA VAL A 58 17.42 -6.43 5.64
C VAL A 58 18.17 -7.28 6.68
N ASN A 59 18.70 -6.67 7.74
CA ASN A 59 19.53 -7.36 8.73
C ASN A 59 18.77 -8.31 9.65
N LYS A 60 17.42 -8.32 9.70
CA LYS A 60 16.69 -9.29 10.57
C LYS A 60 16.42 -10.64 9.89
N VAL A 61 16.46 -10.69 8.56
CA VAL A 61 16.22 -11.93 7.79
C VAL A 61 17.48 -12.80 7.72
N VAL A 62 18.68 -12.21 7.77
CA VAL A 62 19.96 -12.93 7.62
C VAL A 62 20.48 -13.57 8.92
N VAL A 63 20.00 -13.16 10.10
CA VAL A 63 20.48 -13.68 11.41
C VAL A 63 19.72 -14.92 11.93
N LYS A 64 18.83 -15.49 11.13
CA LYS A 64 18.20 -16.79 11.42
C LYS A 64 18.64 -17.82 10.38
N ALA A 65 19.88 -18.28 10.52
CA ALA A 65 20.40 -19.53 9.98
C ALA A 65 21.29 -20.16 11.06
#